data_AF-A0A4Q2YRQ3-F1
#
_entry.id   AF-A0A4Q2YRQ3-F1
#
_cell.length_a   1.000
_cell.length_b   1.000
_cell.length_c   1.000
_cell.angle_alpha   90.00
_cell.angle_beta   90.00
_cell.angle_gamma   90.00
#
_symmetry.space_group_name_H-M   'P 1'
#
loop_
_entity.id
_entity.type
_entity.pdbx_description
1 polymer ?
#
loop_
_entity_poly.entity_id
_entity_poly.type
_entity_poly.pdbx_seq_one_letter_code
_entity_poly.pdbx_strand_id
1 'polypeptide(L)'
;MRDDDHPKSPDRDLYPVALTPGRKLRLFQTHDHEKQWWNLDEMRFCAKCEHLFVGRDIKVLEDDRQEIHFRCPTQGCDGSWPDWQYPALHL
;
A
#
# COMPACT_ATOMS: atom_id res chain seq x y z
N MET A 1 -27.17 -15.75 27.09
CA MET A 1 -26.55 -15.54 25.77
C MET A 1 -26.95 -14.14 25.37
N ARG A 2 -26.07 -13.15 25.59
CA ARG A 2 -26.31 -11.79 25.11
C ARG A 2 -25.48 -11.69 23.85
N ASP A 3 -26.16 -11.52 22.73
CA ASP A 3 -25.54 -11.27 21.44
C ASP A 3 -24.78 -9.95 21.56
N ASP A 4 -23.45 -10.05 21.53
CA ASP A 4 -22.54 -8.93 21.35
C ASP A 4 -22.72 -8.41 19.92
N ASP A 5 -23.78 -7.62 19.70
CA ASP A 5 -23.92 -6.75 18.53
C ASP A 5 -22.90 -5.61 18.67
N HIS A 6 -21.63 -5.95 18.44
CA HIS A 6 -20.62 -4.95 18.14
C HIS A 6 -21.00 -4.39 16.75
N PRO A 7 -21.35 -3.10 16.63
CA PRO A 7 -21.50 -2.51 15.32
C PRO A 7 -20.15 -2.66 14.60
N LYS A 8 -20.13 -3.45 13.52
CA LYS A 8 -18.97 -3.46 12.62
C LYS A 8 -18.74 -2.01 12.24
N SER A 9 -17.53 -1.51 12.53
CA SER A 9 -17.13 -0.18 12.06
C SER A 9 -17.47 -0.09 10.58
N PRO A 10 -18.06 1.02 10.10
CA PRO A 10 -18.29 1.19 8.68
C PRO A 10 -16.94 0.95 7.99
N ASP A 11 -16.89 0.00 7.06
CA ASP A 11 -15.71 -0.21 6.22
C ASP A 11 -15.39 1.18 5.64
N ARG A 12 -14.22 1.74 5.99
CA ARG A 12 -13.85 3.07 5.52
C ARG A 12 -13.76 3.01 4.00
N ASP A 13 -14.50 3.86 3.32
CA ASP A 13 -14.42 3.98 1.87
C ASP A 13 -13.02 4.46 1.46
N LEU A 14 -12.40 3.78 0.51
CA LEU A 14 -11.07 4.10 -0.01
C LEU A 14 -11.18 4.59 -1.45
N TYR A 15 -10.69 5.79 -1.69
CA TYR A 15 -10.79 6.48 -2.98
C TYR A 15 -9.41 6.54 -3.66
N PRO A 16 -9.27 6.16 -4.94
CA PRO A 16 -8.01 6.31 -5.67
C PRO A 16 -7.58 7.77 -5.81
N VAL A 17 -6.31 8.05 -5.51
CA VAL A 17 -5.74 9.40 -5.62
C VAL A 17 -4.89 9.51 -6.89
N ALA A 18 -5.22 10.49 -7.73
CA ALA A 18 -4.39 10.85 -8.88
C ALA A 18 -3.17 11.68 -8.44
N LEU A 19 -1.97 11.13 -8.61
CA LEU A 19 -0.73 11.77 -8.20
C LEU A 19 0.27 11.87 -9.35
N THR A 20 1.01 12.98 -9.40
CA THR A 20 2.20 13.04 -10.24
C THR A 20 3.28 12.09 -9.70
N PRO A 21 4.19 11.59 -10.54
CA PRO A 21 5.28 10.71 -10.09
C PRO A 21 6.09 11.32 -8.94
N GLY A 22 6.42 12.62 -9.02
CA GLY A 22 7.17 13.31 -7.97
C GLY A 22 6.43 13.40 -6.63
N ARG A 23 5.11 13.64 -6.64
CA ARG A 23 4.29 13.65 -5.41
C ARG A 23 4.18 12.24 -4.81
N LYS A 24 3.98 11.22 -5.65
CA LYS A 24 3.90 9.83 -5.22
C LYS A 24 5.20 9.36 -4.56
N LEU A 25 6.35 9.68 -5.16
CA LEU A 25 7.66 9.38 -4.57
C LEU A 25 7.86 10.05 -3.20
N ARG A 26 7.50 11.34 -3.08
CA ARG A 26 7.59 12.05 -1.78
C ARG A 26 6.71 11.41 -0.70
N LEU A 27 5.52 10.94 -1.06
CA LEU A 27 4.67 10.20 -0.12
C LEU A 27 5.35 8.90 0.32
N PHE A 28 5.92 8.12 -0.60
CA PHE A 28 6.63 6.88 -0.22
C PHE A 28 7.78 7.16 0.73
N GLN A 29 8.58 8.18 0.45
CA GLN A 29 9.70 8.61 1.31
C GLN A 29 9.26 9.11 2.68
N THR A 30 8.03 9.59 2.81
CA THR A 30 7.46 10.10 4.08
C THR A 30 6.75 9.01 4.88
N HIS A 31 6.28 7.93 4.24
CA HIS A 31 5.48 6.87 4.89
C HIS A 31 6.24 5.54 5.06
N ASP A 32 7.26 5.25 4.25
CA ASP A 32 8.08 4.04 4.36
C ASP A 32 9.47 4.38 4.90
N HIS A 33 9.54 4.53 6.23
CA HIS A 33 10.77 4.94 6.93
C HIS A 33 11.85 3.86 6.94
N GLU A 34 11.46 2.59 6.78
CA GLU A 34 12.35 1.44 6.97
C GLU A 34 13.00 0.96 5.67
N LYS A 35 12.26 1.00 4.55
CA LYS A 35 12.67 0.37 3.28
C LYS A 35 12.90 1.39 2.16
N GLN A 36 13.06 2.68 2.54
CA GLN A 36 13.46 3.86 1.75
C GLN A 36 13.37 3.71 0.21
N TRP A 37 12.39 4.37 -0.39
CA TRP A 37 12.22 4.46 -1.85
C TRP A 37 13.06 5.59 -2.46
N TRP A 38 14.03 5.27 -3.32
CA TRP A 38 14.81 6.28 -4.04
C TRP A 38 14.15 6.75 -5.33
N ASN A 39 13.43 5.86 -6.00
CA ASN A 39 12.66 6.16 -7.21
C ASN A 39 11.46 5.19 -7.35
N LEU A 40 10.54 5.49 -8.28
CA LEU A 40 9.31 4.69 -8.47
C LEU A 40 9.51 3.43 -9.33
N ASP A 41 10.69 3.22 -9.89
CA ASP A 41 11.02 2.04 -10.69
C ASP A 41 11.65 0.93 -9.83
N GLU A 42 11.89 1.19 -8.54
CA GLU A 42 12.28 0.15 -7.58
C GLU A 42 11.22 -0.92 -7.42
N MET A 43 11.67 -2.16 -7.24
CA MET A 43 10.81 -3.32 -7.06
C MET A 43 10.59 -3.66 -5.59
N ARG A 44 9.41 -4.18 -5.28
CA ARG A 44 9.11 -4.87 -4.02
C ARG A 44 8.37 -6.17 -4.31
N PHE A 45 8.50 -7.11 -3.38
CA PHE A 45 7.78 -8.37 -3.36
C PHE A 45 6.66 -8.30 -2.32
N CYS A 46 5.42 -8.60 -2.71
CA CYS A 46 4.31 -8.68 -1.75
C CYS A 46 4.22 -10.10 -1.19
N ALA A 47 4.45 -10.26 0.11
CA ALA A 47 4.40 -11.56 0.78
C ALA A 47 2.98 -12.19 0.81
N LYS A 48 1.92 -11.40 0.62
CA LYS A 48 0.54 -11.91 0.58
C LYS A 48 0.16 -12.57 -0.74
N CYS A 49 0.55 -11.96 -1.85
CA CYS A 49 0.17 -12.46 -3.19
C CYS A 49 1.36 -13.04 -3.96
N GLU A 50 2.57 -12.95 -3.43
CA GLU A 50 3.80 -13.47 -4.01
C GLU A 50 4.16 -12.88 -5.39
N HIS A 51 3.69 -11.65 -5.67
CA HIS A 51 4.01 -10.93 -6.90
C HIS A 51 5.03 -9.82 -6.66
N LEU A 52 5.90 -9.63 -7.66
CA LEU A 52 6.76 -8.46 -7.79
C LEU A 52 5.99 -7.30 -8.44
N PHE A 53 6.28 -6.09 -7.99
CA PHE A 53 5.74 -4.86 -8.58
C PHE A 53 6.73 -3.72 -8.41
N VAL A 54 6.57 -2.66 -9.20
CA VAL A 54 7.32 -1.41 -9.04
C VAL A 54 6.50 -0.35 -8.32
N GLY A 55 7.19 0.63 -7.72
CA GLY A 55 6.55 1.72 -7.00
C GLY A 55 5.51 2.50 -7.83
N ARG A 56 5.72 2.61 -9.14
CA ARG A 56 4.79 3.28 -10.06
C ARG A 56 3.40 2.62 -10.07
N ASP A 57 3.30 1.33 -9.80
CA ASP A 57 2.04 0.58 -9.88
C ASP A 57 1.25 0.57 -8.55
N ILE A 58 1.91 0.83 -7.42
CA ILE A 58 1.28 0.85 -6.09
C ILE A 58 0.03 1.75 -6.10
N LYS A 59 -1.08 1.24 -5.59
CA LYS A 59 -2.31 2.03 -5.46
C LYS A 59 -2.17 2.95 -4.26
N VAL A 60 -2.39 4.24 -4.49
CA VAL A 60 -2.49 5.25 -3.43
C VAL A 60 -3.95 5.62 -3.29
N LEU A 61 -4.48 5.38 -2.10
CA LEU A 61 -5.88 5.58 -1.76
C LEU A 61 -5.96 6.60 -0.63
N GLU A 62 -7.06 7.33 -0.54
CA GLU A 62 -7.37 8.25 0.55
C GLU A 62 -8.71 7.82 1.16
N ASP A 63 -8.85 7.92 2.47
CA ASP A 63 -10.13 7.69 3.14
C ASP A 63 -10.90 9.00 3.43
N ASP A 64 -12.09 8.87 4.02
CA ASP A 64 -12.95 9.99 4.39
C ASP A 64 -12.30 10.98 5.39
N ARG A 65 -11.21 10.59 6.04
CA ARG A 65 -10.42 11.41 6.98
C ARG A 65 -9.16 12.00 6.34
N GLN A 66 -9.01 11.87 5.02
CA GLN A 66 -7.82 12.31 4.30
C GLN A 66 -6.55 11.56 4.73
N GLU A 67 -6.68 10.34 5.28
CA GLU A 67 -5.53 9.48 5.57
C GLU A 67 -5.13 8.73 4.29
N ILE A 68 -3.82 8.73 4.00
CA ILE A 68 -3.27 8.05 2.83
C ILE A 68 -3.00 6.59 3.14
N HIS A 69 -3.51 5.72 2.28
CA HIS A 69 -3.34 4.26 2.32
C HIS A 69 -2.61 3.78 1.08
N PHE A 70 -1.73 2.80 1.26
CA PHE A 70 -0.95 2.20 0.17
C PHE A 70 -1.34 0.74 0.02
N ARG A 71 -1.69 0.32 -1.20
CA ARG A 71 -2.15 -1.03 -1.50
C ARG A 71 -1.41 -1.67 -2.67
N CYS A 72 -1.29 -2.99 -2.59
CA CYS A 72 -0.69 -3.82 -3.61
C CYS A 72 -1.40 -3.59 -4.95
N PRO A 73 -0.65 -3.45 -6.07
CA PRO A 73 -1.26 -3.27 -7.38
C PRO A 73 -2.07 -4.48 -7.84
N THR A 74 -1.71 -5.68 -7.39
CA THR A 74 -2.37 -6.94 -7.75
C THR A 74 -3.87 -6.87 -7.45
N GLN A 75 -4.69 -7.25 -8.43
CA GLN A 75 -6.14 -7.29 -8.27
C GLN A 75 -6.54 -8.25 -7.15
N GLY A 76 -7.39 -7.80 -6.23
CA GLY A 76 -7.85 -8.60 -5.08
C GLY A 76 -6.84 -8.75 -3.95
N CYS A 77 -5.61 -8.22 -4.08
CA CYS A 77 -4.64 -8.24 -2.99
C CYS A 77 -4.82 -7.00 -2.09
N ASP A 78 -4.92 -7.22 -0.79
CA ASP A 78 -5.05 -6.19 0.23
C ASP A 78 -3.68 -5.85 0.87
N GLY A 79 -2.57 -6.34 0.32
CA GLY A 79 -1.23 -6.13 0.87
C GLY A 79 -0.87 -4.65 1.00
N SER A 80 -0.24 -4.28 2.11
CA SER A 80 0.21 -2.92 2.44
C SER A 80 1.69 -2.89 2.83
N TRP A 81 2.21 -1.73 3.27
CA TRP A 81 3.64 -1.55 3.58
C TRP A 81 4.31 -2.69 4.37
N PRO A 82 3.72 -3.22 5.46
CA PRO A 82 4.35 -4.29 6.23
C PRO A 82 4.48 -5.61 5.45
N ASP A 83 3.64 -5.81 4.44
CA ASP A 83 3.62 -7.02 3.61
C ASP A 83 4.67 -6.98 2.49
N TRP A 84 5.34 -5.84 2.28
CA TRP A 84 6.24 -5.62 1.15
C TRP A 84 7.69 -5.74 1.56
N GLN A 85 8.40 -6.62 0.88
CA GLN A 85 9.79 -6.94 1.14
C GLN A 85 10.65 -6.53 -0.04
N TYR A 86 11.95 -6.35 0.21
CA TYR A 86 12.89 -6.31 -0.90
C TYR A 86 12.85 -7.64 -1.65
N PRO A 87 12.90 -7.63 -2.99
CA PRO A 87 13.02 -8.86 -3.76
C PRO A 87 14.23 -9.63 -3.26
N ALA A 88 14.06 -10.92 -2.95
CA ALA A 88 15.18 -11.79 -2.68
C ALA A 88 16.00 -11.93 -3.97
N LEU A 89 17.07 -11.14 -4.09
CA LEU A 89 18.10 -11.37 -5.10
C LEU A 89 18.73 -12.71 -4.76
N HIS A 90 18.32 -13.76 -5.46
CA HIS A 90 19.08 -15.00 -5.51
C HIS A 90 20.31 -14.69 -6.37
N LEU A 91 21.35 -14.14 -5.72
CA LEU A 91 22.69 -13.98 -6.30
C LEU A 91 23.37 -15.34 -6.38
#